data_AF-A0A3D5UR81-F1
#
_entry.id   AF-A0A3D5UR81-F1
#
_cell.length_a   1.000
_cell.length_b   1.000
_cell.length_c   1.000
_cell.angle_alpha   90.00
_cell.angle_beta   90.00
_cell.angle_gamma   90.00
#
_symmetry.space_group_name_H-M   'P 1'
#
loop_
_entity.id
_entity.type
_entity.pdbx_description
1 polymer ?
#
loop_
_entity_poly.entity_id
_entity_poly.type
_entity_poly.pdbx_seq_one_letter_code
_entity_poly.pdbx_strand_id
1 'polypeptide(L)'
;MKNQIMQRPAFGLLLASVLLLAPLAARAQETQASPENYAACTALVESDASAALGMAKTLKARGGEAEAGGTHCEALALMKLGRAAEAGDAFFDL
;
A
#
# COMPACT_ATOMS: atom_id res chain seq x y z
N MET A 1 -13.21 70.92 -18.41
CA MET A 1 -12.26 69.81 -18.63
C MET A 1 -11.98 69.17 -17.26
N LYS A 2 -12.91 68.32 -16.77
CA LYS A 2 -12.72 66.87 -16.57
C LYS A 2 -11.29 66.48 -16.16
N ASN A 3 -11.12 66.10 -14.89
CA ASN A 3 -10.36 64.91 -14.45
C ASN A 3 -10.63 64.67 -12.95
N GLN A 4 -11.66 63.87 -12.66
CA GLN A 4 -11.95 63.33 -11.33
C GLN A 4 -11.05 62.10 -11.13
N ILE A 5 -10.11 62.18 -10.19
CA ILE A 5 -9.33 61.04 -9.70
C ILE A 5 -10.23 60.30 -8.72
N MET A 6 -10.92 59.26 -9.19
CA MET A 6 -11.71 58.39 -8.33
C MET A 6 -10.83 57.26 -7.78
N GLN A 7 -10.59 57.30 -6.48
CA GLN A 7 -9.92 56.25 -5.72
C GLN A 7 -10.86 55.05 -5.45
N ARG A 8 -10.37 53.85 -5.80
CA ARG A 8 -10.58 52.50 -5.18
C ARG A 8 -11.98 51.86 -5.38
N PRO A 9 -12.06 50.52 -5.61
CA PRO A 9 -11.46 49.46 -4.79
C PRO A 9 -10.65 48.44 -5.61
N ALA A 10 -9.49 48.04 -5.08
CA ALA A 10 -9.28 46.73 -4.46
C ALA A 10 -9.19 45.60 -5.50
N PHE A 11 -7.98 45.10 -5.78
CA PHE A 11 -7.42 43.94 -5.05
C PHE A 11 -8.27 42.64 -5.11
N GLY A 12 -9.32 42.57 -5.93
CA GLY A 12 -10.25 41.44 -5.96
C GLY A 12 -9.94 40.33 -6.98
N LEU A 13 -9.04 40.56 -7.95
CA LEU A 13 -8.90 39.66 -9.11
C LEU A 13 -7.64 38.79 -9.12
N LEU A 14 -6.77 38.87 -8.11
CA LEU A 14 -5.50 38.13 -8.07
C LEU A 14 -5.49 36.93 -7.09
N LEU A 15 -6.62 36.55 -6.50
CA LEU A 15 -6.71 35.41 -5.58
C LEU A 15 -7.33 34.14 -6.20
N ALA A 16 -7.80 34.19 -7.44
CA ALA A 16 -8.52 33.06 -8.06
C ALA A 16 -7.60 31.96 -8.65
N SER A 17 -6.30 32.24 -8.83
CA SER A 17 -5.40 31.32 -9.56
C SER A 17 -4.65 30.32 -8.68
N VAL A 18 -4.64 30.50 -7.35
CA VAL A 18 -3.83 29.66 -6.44
C VAL A 18 -4.54 28.34 -6.07
N LEU A 19 -5.84 28.21 -6.32
CA LEU A 19 -6.61 27.01 -5.97
C LEU A 19 -6.57 25.89 -7.03
N LEU A 20 -5.91 26.10 -8.18
CA LEU A 20 -5.85 25.12 -9.28
C LEU A 20 -4.67 24.14 -9.21
N LEU A 21 -3.87 24.21 -8.15
CA LEU A 21 -2.78 23.26 -7.88
C LEU A 21 -3.04 22.49 -6.59
N ALA A 22 -4.28 22.04 -6.39
CA ALA A 22 -4.50 20.95 -5.46
C ALA A 22 -3.67 19.76 -5.98
N PRO A 23 -2.69 19.27 -5.20
CA PRO A 23 -1.87 18.15 -5.64
C PRO A 23 -2.84 17.02 -5.97
N LEU A 24 -2.59 16.35 -7.11
CA LEU A 24 -3.06 14.98 -7.28
C LEU A 24 -2.62 14.25 -6.01
N ALA A 25 -3.55 14.11 -5.08
CA ALA A 25 -3.47 13.11 -4.05
C ALA A 25 -3.50 11.81 -4.83
N ALA A 26 -2.32 11.38 -5.28
CA ALA A 26 -2.03 10.01 -5.59
C ALA A 26 -2.63 9.25 -4.42
N ARG A 27 -3.78 8.63 -4.69
CA ARG A 27 -4.37 7.66 -3.79
C ARG A 27 -3.31 6.56 -3.78
N ALA A 28 -2.36 6.66 -2.87
CA ALA A 28 -1.72 5.50 -2.31
C ALA A 28 -2.91 4.69 -1.81
N GLN A 29 -3.38 3.77 -2.65
CA GLN A 29 -4.29 2.74 -2.21
C GLN A 29 -3.44 2.00 -1.18
N GLU A 30 -3.64 2.37 0.08
CA GLU A 30 -3.44 1.50 1.22
C GLU A 30 -4.09 0.20 0.78
N THR A 31 -3.25 -0.72 0.29
CA THR A 31 -3.69 -2.03 -0.11
C THR A 31 -3.97 -2.69 1.21
N GLN A 32 -5.19 -2.51 1.69
CA GLN A 32 -5.63 -3.11 2.94
C GLN A 32 -5.42 -4.61 2.78
N ALA A 33 -4.68 -5.19 3.72
CA ALA A 33 -4.42 -6.61 3.74
C ALA A 33 -5.73 -7.36 3.52
N SER A 34 -5.77 -8.16 2.46
CA SER A 34 -7.01 -8.76 1.96
C SER A 34 -7.23 -10.10 2.69
N PRO A 35 -8.29 -10.23 3.51
CA PRO A 35 -8.54 -11.46 4.27
C PRO A 35 -8.71 -12.68 3.37
N GLU A 36 -9.30 -12.50 2.18
CA GLU A 36 -9.47 -13.56 1.19
C GLU A 36 -8.14 -14.06 0.62
N ASN A 37 -7.17 -13.19 0.37
CA ASN A 37 -5.84 -13.59 -0.11
C ASN A 37 -5.09 -14.42 0.95
N TYR A 38 -5.19 -14.00 2.21
CA TYR A 38 -4.59 -14.75 3.33
C TYR A 38 -5.24 -16.13 3.50
N ALA A 39 -6.58 -16.21 3.44
CA ALA A 39 -7.31 -17.48 3.55
C ALA A 39 -6.97 -18.43 2.39
N ALA A 40 -6.88 -17.91 1.16
CA ALA A 40 -6.47 -18.70 0.00
C ALA A 40 -5.05 -19.25 0.16
N CYS A 41 -4.13 -18.42 0.65
CA CYS A 41 -2.74 -18.82 0.86
C CYS A 41 -2.62 -19.93 1.93
N THR A 42 -3.31 -19.78 3.06
CA THR A 42 -3.29 -20.79 4.13
C THR A 42 -3.95 -22.11 3.74
N ALA A 43 -5.00 -22.09 2.92
CA ALA A 43 -5.60 -23.31 2.36
C ALA A 43 -4.63 -24.09 1.45
N LEU A 44 -3.76 -23.38 0.73
CA LEU A 44 -2.73 -24.01 -0.12
C LEU A 44 -1.62 -24.67 0.68
N VAL A 45 -1.28 -24.20 1.89
CA VAL A 45 -0.15 -24.74 2.67
C VAL A 45 -0.21 -26.26 2.82
N GLU A 46 -1.39 -26.81 3.09
CA GLU A 46 -1.56 -28.24 3.32
C GLU A 46 -1.58 -29.09 2.03
N SER A 47 -1.98 -28.50 0.91
CA SER A 47 -2.17 -29.21 -0.37
C SER A 47 -1.01 -29.02 -1.35
N ASP A 48 -0.44 -27.82 -1.39
CA ASP A 48 0.72 -27.43 -2.18
C ASP A 48 1.47 -26.28 -1.49
N ALA A 49 2.38 -26.65 -0.60
CA ALA A 49 3.20 -25.70 0.13
C ALA A 49 4.12 -24.85 -0.77
N SER A 50 4.49 -25.35 -1.96
CA SER A 50 5.33 -24.59 -2.89
C SER A 50 4.54 -23.48 -3.57
N ALA A 51 3.30 -23.77 -4.00
CA ALA A 51 2.39 -22.77 -4.51
C ALA A 51 2.01 -21.73 -3.44
N ALA A 52 1.76 -22.18 -2.20
CA ALA A 52 1.52 -21.30 -1.06
C ALA A 52 2.68 -20.32 -0.84
N LEU A 53 3.93 -20.80 -0.90
CA LEU A 53 5.12 -19.96 -0.79
C LEU A 53 5.19 -18.90 -1.91
N GLY A 54 4.90 -19.28 -3.16
CA GLY A 54 4.87 -18.35 -4.29
C GLY A 54 3.79 -17.27 -4.14
N MET A 55 2.62 -17.66 -3.66
CA MET A 55 1.53 -16.73 -3.35
C MET A 55 1.91 -15.78 -2.23
N ALA A 56 2.46 -16.28 -1.12
CA ALA A 56 2.89 -15.48 0.02
C ALA A 56 3.92 -14.40 -0.38
N LYS A 57 4.93 -14.76 -1.17
CA LYS A 57 5.92 -13.81 -1.71
C LYS A 57 5.29 -12.75 -2.60
N THR A 58 4.30 -13.15 -3.40
CA THR A 58 3.54 -12.20 -4.24
C THR A 58 2.74 -11.22 -3.39
N LEU A 59 2.13 -11.68 -2.30
CA LEU A 59 1.38 -10.83 -1.37
C LEU A 59 2.29 -9.83 -0.67
N LYS A 60 3.43 -10.27 -0.12
CA LYS A 60 4.45 -9.39 0.47
C LYS A 60 4.94 -8.34 -0.52
N ALA A 61 5.21 -8.72 -1.76
CA ALA A 61 5.66 -7.79 -2.80
C ALA A 61 4.61 -6.72 -3.16
N ARG A 62 3.31 -7.02 -3.01
CA ARG A 62 2.21 -6.10 -3.34
C ARG A 62 1.86 -5.14 -2.21
N GLY A 63 1.77 -5.64 -0.98
CA GLY A 63 1.36 -4.83 0.17
C GLY A 63 2.53 -4.29 1.02
N GLY A 64 3.77 -4.68 0.71
CA GLY A 64 4.94 -4.30 1.50
C GLY A 64 4.81 -4.75 2.96
N GLU A 65 5.36 -3.95 3.87
CA GLU A 65 5.31 -4.19 5.33
C GLU A 65 3.87 -4.25 5.90
N ALA A 66 2.86 -3.74 5.17
CA ALA A 66 1.47 -3.74 5.63
C ALA A 66 0.77 -5.09 5.45
N GLU A 67 1.30 -5.99 4.62
CA GLU A 67 0.68 -7.29 4.32
C GLU A 67 1.14 -8.37 5.31
N ALA A 68 0.78 -8.21 6.59
CA ALA A 68 1.11 -9.19 7.64
C ALA A 68 0.67 -10.63 7.30
N GLY A 69 -0.40 -10.77 6.51
CA GLY A 69 -0.88 -12.07 5.99
C GLY A 69 0.11 -12.76 5.05
N GLY A 70 0.87 -12.00 4.25
CA GLY A 70 1.88 -12.53 3.35
C GLY A 70 3.07 -13.13 4.11
N THR A 71 3.59 -12.40 5.10
CA THR A 71 4.70 -12.86 5.96
C THR A 71 4.33 -14.09 6.78
N HIS A 72 3.14 -14.12 7.37
CA HIS A 72 2.68 -15.29 8.11
C HIS A 72 2.50 -16.52 7.20
N CYS A 73 1.87 -16.36 6.02
CA CYS A 73 1.72 -17.48 5.10
C CYS A 73 3.07 -18.00 4.57
N GLU A 74 4.04 -17.11 4.34
CA GLU A 74 5.39 -17.51 3.93
C GLU A 74 6.05 -18.41 4.97
N ALA A 75 5.98 -18.03 6.25
CA ALA A 75 6.52 -18.84 7.34
C ALA A 75 5.85 -20.22 7.42
N LEU A 76 4.52 -20.29 7.31
CA LEU A 76 3.79 -21.57 7.32
C LEU A 76 4.18 -22.47 6.14
N ALA A 77 4.27 -21.91 4.93
CA ALA A 77 4.69 -22.65 3.76
C ALA A 77 6.14 -23.17 3.88
N LEU A 78 7.06 -22.34 4.38
CA LEU A 78 8.45 -22.73 4.63
C LEU A 78 8.56 -23.84 5.69
N MET A 79 7.80 -23.74 6.79
CA MET A 79 7.73 -24.79 7.80
C MET A 79 7.23 -26.12 7.20
N LYS A 80 6.20 -26.09 6.37
CA LYS A 80 5.66 -27.28 5.70
C LYS A 80 6.67 -27.93 4.74
N LEU A 81 7.50 -27.11 4.09
CA LEU A 81 8.59 -27.55 3.22
C LEU A 81 9.85 -28.02 3.98
N GLY A 82 9.83 -28.02 5.32
CA GLY A 82 10.99 -28.40 6.15
C GLY A 82 12.10 -27.35 6.19
N ARG A 83 11.80 -26.10 5.79
CA ARG A 83 12.74 -24.97 5.69
C ARG A 83 12.60 -24.04 6.90
N ALA A 84 12.71 -24.61 8.10
CA ALA A 84 12.41 -23.91 9.35
C ALA A 84 13.32 -22.70 9.63
N ALA A 85 14.59 -22.74 9.22
CA ALA A 85 15.50 -21.60 9.36
C ALA A 85 14.98 -20.39 8.55
N GLU A 86 14.67 -20.62 7.27
CA GLU A 86 14.13 -19.58 6.39
C GLU A 86 12.75 -19.08 6.85
N ALA A 87 11.95 -19.94 7.49
CA ALA A 87 10.69 -19.53 8.09
C ALA A 87 10.90 -18.54 9.25
N GLY A 88 11.95 -18.76 10.06
CA GLY A 88 12.35 -17.86 11.13
C GLY A 88 12.79 -16.50 10.58
N ASP A 89 13.69 -16.51 9.60
CA ASP A 89 14.19 -15.29 8.96
C ASP A 89 13.03 -14.49 8.33
N ALA A 90 12.14 -15.16 7.61
CA ALA A 90 11.00 -14.52 6.95
C ALA A 90 10.03 -13.84 7.92
N PHE A 91 9.88 -14.37 9.14
CA PHE A 91 8.91 -13.86 10.12
C PHE A 91 9.50 -12.85 11.11
N PHE A 92 10.76 -13.01 11.48
CA PHE A 92 11.41 -12.20 12.52
C PHE A 92 12.41 -11.18 11.99
N ASP A 93 12.73 -11.17 10.69
CA ASP A 93 13.70 -10.25 10.06
C ASP A 93 15.06 -10.23 10.81
N LEU A 94 15.55 -11.43 11.17
CA LEU A 94 16.74 -11.67 12.00
C LEU A 94 18.04 -11.75 11.18
#